data_AF-A0A7W0EZ25-F1
#
_entry.id   AF-A0A7W0EZ25-F1
#
_cell.length_a   1.000
_cell.length_b   1.000
_cell.length_c   1.000
_cell.angle_alpha   90.00
_cell.angle_beta   90.00
_cell.angle_gamma   90.00
#
_symmetry.space_group_name_H-M   'P 1'
#
loop_
_entity.id
_entity.type
_entity.pdbx_description
1 polymer ?
#
loop_
_entity_poly.entity_id
_entity_poly.type
_entity_poly.pdbx_seq_one_letter_code
_entity_poly.pdbx_strand_id
1 'polypeptide(L)'
;MMSTQLTAKATAVLVYGRPVLSFGGMVCALAVMWGRDPYVYTLGVSFLIVSMVFDLIDGWFAARYRLQTSLAPLADRIMDKLVYSIIFPVIAVGTMWRLMDTQPSRGQMLHGIFVLVLCVTVLIRDNFAAFMRGFSIRQGSEPESIEFTRLRTIVAAPVSLVLYAYAFHLPEGPSNWVYQGISRIGTLPLRSLFIIEILFLIINFGSIAGYCRKYGEACLDELCLGDRVLRRKILSVFPNALTVMNAMMGLMGVFFAYQGRFREMYFMIIGAATFDKLDGAVARRLGLTEPLPDAPPRKKISLGNLMDDFADAVSFCIAPAWIFYIAMPNFGSNMFGPLPVGWIAFAYALSGLVRLTYFTLDKHPIPGFFKGFPTPAAALLVLSPIVIYSQAFESFPSYIGFLRYFSVGAMVFSAIIMNLYPIHFIHVGRAMSRNPWWSRLAGLIFVFCVFTPYLGQVSLGFMMVYVLSPLITWRIHPEEAARENSN
;
A
#
# COMPACT_ATOMS: atom_id res chain seq x y z
N MET A 1 1.71 -20.16 50.53
CA MET A 1 2.17 -18.77 50.76
C MET A 1 3.64 -18.56 50.39
N MET A 2 4.56 -19.47 50.73
CA MET A 2 5.99 -19.30 50.40
C MET A 2 6.30 -19.45 48.89
N SER A 3 5.61 -20.36 48.17
CA SER A 3 5.80 -20.50 46.73
C SER A 3 5.32 -19.27 45.96
N THR A 4 4.16 -18.70 46.29
CA THR A 4 3.60 -17.51 45.62
C THR A 4 4.47 -16.25 45.81
N GLN A 5 5.17 -16.11 46.95
CA GLN A 5 6.11 -15.00 47.17
C GLN A 5 7.40 -15.12 46.34
N LEU A 6 7.94 -16.34 46.18
CA LEU A 6 9.08 -16.60 45.31
C LEU A 6 8.72 -16.32 43.84
N THR A 7 7.54 -16.76 43.42
CA THR A 7 6.99 -16.52 42.08
C THR A 7 6.83 -15.02 41.81
N ALA A 8 6.31 -14.24 42.78
CA ALA A 8 6.17 -12.78 42.64
C ALA A 8 7.50 -12.01 42.59
N LYS A 9 8.48 -12.39 43.41
CA LYS A 9 9.83 -11.77 43.38
C LYS A 9 10.55 -12.05 42.06
N ALA A 10 10.43 -13.27 41.53
CA ALA A 10 10.99 -13.64 40.24
C ALA A 10 10.37 -12.82 39.09
N THR A 11 9.04 -12.68 39.05
CA THR A 11 8.35 -11.83 38.06
C THR A 11 8.80 -10.38 38.12
N ALA A 12 8.95 -9.81 39.32
CA ALA A 12 9.42 -8.43 39.47
C ALA A 12 10.83 -8.24 38.89
N VAL A 13 11.76 -9.16 39.15
CA VAL A 13 13.12 -9.10 38.57
C VAL A 13 13.08 -9.20 37.04
N LEU A 14 12.25 -10.10 36.50
CA LEU A 14 12.12 -10.27 35.05
C LEU A 14 11.56 -9.02 34.37
N VAL A 15 10.50 -8.41 34.92
CA VAL A 15 9.85 -7.23 34.33
C VAL A 15 10.74 -5.97 34.47
N TYR A 16 11.21 -5.67 35.70
CA TYR A 16 11.95 -4.44 35.98
C TYR A 16 13.44 -4.51 35.60
N GLY A 17 13.97 -5.72 35.35
CA GLY A 17 15.35 -5.88 34.89
C GLY A 17 15.57 -5.46 33.43
N ARG A 18 14.55 -5.57 32.56
CA ARG A 18 14.69 -5.31 31.12
C ARG A 18 15.12 -3.88 30.77
N PRO A 19 14.52 -2.82 31.35
CA PRO A 19 14.96 -1.45 31.07
C PRO A 19 16.40 -1.19 31.52
N VAL A 20 16.81 -1.75 32.65
CA VAL A 20 18.18 -1.60 33.18
C VAL A 20 19.19 -2.24 32.21
N LEU A 21 18.91 -3.45 31.74
CA LEU A 21 19.74 -4.13 30.74
C LEU A 21 19.77 -3.38 29.41
N SER A 22 18.62 -2.88 28.95
CA SER A 22 18.53 -2.11 27.71
C SER A 22 19.28 -0.78 27.79
N PHE A 23 19.21 -0.10 28.94
CA PHE A 23 20.00 1.09 29.23
C PHE A 23 21.51 0.77 29.29
N GLY A 24 21.90 -0.34 29.91
CA GLY A 24 23.27 -0.84 29.88
C GLY A 24 23.76 -1.07 28.44
N GLY A 25 22.93 -1.68 27.61
CA GLY A 25 23.17 -1.83 26.17
C GLY A 25 23.41 -0.48 25.49
N MET A 26 22.55 0.51 25.71
CA MET A 26 22.74 1.86 25.17
C MET A 26 24.06 2.50 25.61
N VAL A 27 24.44 2.40 26.90
CA VAL A 27 25.71 2.95 27.38
C VAL A 27 26.88 2.26 26.68
N CYS A 28 26.83 0.94 26.52
CA CYS A 28 27.83 0.20 25.75
C CYS A 28 27.88 0.66 24.28
N ALA A 29 26.73 0.87 23.63
CA ALA A 29 26.67 1.38 22.25
C ALA A 29 27.38 2.73 22.11
N LEU A 30 27.08 3.68 23.01
CA LEU A 30 27.71 5.00 23.01
C LEU A 30 29.23 4.90 23.25
N ALA A 31 29.65 4.02 24.17
CA ALA A 31 31.06 3.76 24.42
C ALA A 31 31.75 3.09 23.22
N VAL A 32 31.08 2.23 22.45
CA VAL A 32 31.61 1.67 21.20
C VAL A 32 31.74 2.75 20.13
N MET A 33 30.74 3.64 20.00
CA MET A 33 30.80 4.74 19.05
C MET A 33 32.01 5.66 19.28
N TRP A 34 32.38 5.85 20.56
CA TRP A 34 33.49 6.70 20.96
C TRP A 34 34.85 5.98 20.96
N GLY A 35 34.92 4.80 21.58
CA GLY A 35 36.17 4.09 21.88
C GLY A 35 36.48 2.89 20.99
N ARG A 36 35.53 2.45 20.15
CA ARG A 36 35.67 1.28 19.25
C ARG A 36 36.21 0.01 19.91
N ASP A 37 35.82 -0.22 21.17
CA ASP A 37 36.27 -1.38 21.92
C ASP A 37 35.38 -2.63 21.64
N PRO A 38 35.94 -3.73 21.10
CA PRO A 38 35.21 -4.97 20.84
C PRO A 38 34.64 -5.63 22.11
N TYR A 39 35.29 -5.47 23.27
CA TYR A 39 34.80 -6.00 24.53
C TYR A 39 33.52 -5.30 24.95
N VAL A 40 33.49 -3.97 24.83
CA VAL A 40 32.29 -3.17 25.15
C VAL A 40 31.16 -3.48 24.16
N TYR A 41 31.48 -3.72 22.89
CA TYR A 41 30.52 -4.21 21.91
C TYR A 41 29.89 -5.55 22.33
N THR A 42 30.71 -6.56 22.67
CA THR A 42 30.18 -7.86 23.11
C THR A 42 29.29 -7.75 24.34
N LEU A 43 29.71 -6.94 25.31
CA LEU A 43 28.96 -6.70 26.54
C LEU A 43 27.58 -6.07 26.24
N GLY A 44 27.55 -5.05 25.36
CA GLY A 44 26.31 -4.39 24.96
C GLY A 44 25.32 -5.33 24.27
N VAL A 45 25.82 -6.15 23.34
CA VAL A 45 24.98 -7.18 22.68
C VAL A 45 24.49 -8.23 23.69
N SER A 46 25.36 -8.65 24.62
CA SER A 46 24.98 -9.59 25.68
C SER A 46 23.87 -9.03 26.60
N PHE A 47 23.92 -7.75 26.97
CA PHE A 47 22.84 -7.14 27.74
C PHE A 47 21.49 -7.18 27.02
N LEU A 48 21.48 -6.92 25.71
CA LEU A 48 20.24 -7.02 24.92
C LEU A 48 19.74 -8.45 24.82
N ILE A 49 20.62 -9.44 24.62
CA ILE A 49 20.24 -10.86 24.62
C ILE A 49 19.58 -11.23 25.95
N VAL A 50 20.20 -10.87 27.08
CA VAL A 50 19.64 -11.16 28.41
C VAL A 50 18.28 -10.46 28.60
N SER A 51 18.16 -9.21 28.17
CA SER A 51 16.89 -8.47 28.23
C SER A 51 15.77 -9.17 27.45
N MET A 52 16.07 -9.70 26.27
CA MET A 52 15.10 -10.43 25.44
C MET A 52 14.73 -11.80 26.03
N VAL A 53 15.71 -12.49 26.65
CA VAL A 53 15.44 -13.75 27.35
C VAL A 53 14.51 -13.50 28.54
N PHE A 54 14.69 -12.40 29.28
CA PHE A 54 13.81 -12.04 30.38
C PHE A 54 12.37 -11.81 29.91
N ASP A 55 12.21 -11.14 28.77
CA ASP A 55 10.90 -10.89 28.15
C ASP A 55 10.18 -12.19 27.74
N LEU A 56 10.91 -13.13 27.13
CA LEU A 56 10.37 -14.46 26.77
C LEU A 56 9.98 -15.28 28.01
N ILE A 57 10.84 -15.27 29.04
CA ILE A 57 10.58 -16.00 30.29
C ILE A 57 9.39 -15.39 31.01
N ASP A 58 9.29 -14.06 31.09
CA ASP A 58 8.17 -13.38 31.75
C ASP A 58 6.83 -13.70 31.05
N GLY A 59 6.80 -13.63 29.72
CA GLY A 59 5.63 -13.99 28.93
C GLY A 59 5.18 -15.45 29.13
N TRP A 60 6.13 -16.38 29.24
CA TRP A 60 5.85 -17.79 29.56
C TRP A 60 5.31 -17.95 30.98
N PHE A 61 5.90 -17.25 31.94
CA PHE A 61 5.55 -17.31 33.35
C PHE A 61 4.16 -16.75 33.61
N ALA A 62 3.83 -15.61 33.00
CA ALA A 62 2.50 -15.01 33.05
C ALA A 62 1.43 -15.96 32.48
N ALA A 63 1.73 -16.66 31.37
CA ALA A 63 0.81 -17.61 30.75
C ALA A 63 0.55 -18.84 31.64
N ARG A 64 1.55 -19.32 32.38
CA ARG A 64 1.46 -20.55 33.17
C ARG A 64 0.92 -20.33 34.59
N TYR A 65 1.25 -19.22 35.23
CA TYR A 65 1.00 -19.03 36.66
C TYR A 65 -0.09 -18.00 37.01
N ARG A 66 -0.69 -17.30 36.03
CA ARG A 66 -1.80 -16.33 36.20
C ARG A 66 -1.70 -15.52 37.52
N LEU A 67 -0.54 -14.92 37.78
CA LEU A 67 -0.35 -14.06 38.94
C LEU A 67 -1.12 -12.75 38.75
N GLN A 68 -2.37 -12.74 39.24
CA GLN A 68 -3.24 -11.57 39.28
C GLN A 68 -2.76 -10.58 40.35
N THR A 69 -1.69 -9.85 40.08
CA THR A 69 -1.49 -8.54 40.73
C THR A 69 -2.06 -7.47 39.81
N SER A 70 -2.89 -6.58 40.36
CA SER A 70 -3.63 -5.57 39.59
C SER A 70 -2.73 -4.64 38.76
N LEU A 71 -1.46 -4.50 39.14
CA LEU A 71 -0.49 -3.59 38.52
C LEU A 71 0.50 -4.26 37.55
N ALA A 72 0.69 -5.59 37.59
CA ALA A 72 1.69 -6.26 36.76
C ALA A 72 1.46 -6.06 35.24
N PRO A 73 0.24 -6.18 34.70
CA PRO A 73 -0.01 -5.97 33.26
C PRO A 73 0.21 -4.52 32.81
N LEU A 74 0.15 -3.56 33.72
CA LEU A 74 0.43 -2.15 33.43
C LEU A 74 1.94 -1.89 33.45
N ALA A 75 2.63 -2.40 34.46
CA ALA A 75 4.08 -2.29 34.59
C ALA A 75 4.79 -2.89 33.38
N ASP A 76 4.41 -4.10 32.97
CA ASP A 76 4.99 -4.78 31.81
C ASP A 76 4.92 -3.93 30.52
N ARG A 77 3.76 -3.33 30.23
CA ARG A 77 3.58 -2.45 29.06
C ARG A 77 4.42 -1.18 29.13
N ILE A 78 4.57 -0.59 30.32
CA ILE A 78 5.39 0.61 30.49
C ILE A 78 6.87 0.25 30.31
N MET A 79 7.32 -0.89 30.89
CA MET A 79 8.69 -1.36 30.74
C MET A 79 9.03 -1.67 29.28
N ASP A 80 8.11 -2.27 28.52
CA ASP A 80 8.29 -2.49 27.07
C ASP A 80 8.53 -1.19 26.32
N LYS A 81 7.71 -0.16 26.60
CA LYS A 81 7.84 1.14 25.94
C LYS A 81 9.19 1.78 26.23
N LEU A 82 9.67 1.67 27.46
CA LEU A 82 10.99 2.18 27.84
C LEU A 82 12.10 1.45 27.08
N VAL A 83 12.06 0.10 27.05
CA VAL A 83 13.03 -0.74 26.33
C VAL A 83 13.13 -0.34 24.87
N TYR A 84 12.00 -0.25 24.16
CA TYR A 84 12.01 0.10 22.73
C TYR A 84 12.38 1.55 22.46
N SER A 85 11.99 2.48 23.34
CA SER A 85 12.38 3.90 23.23
C SER A 85 13.87 4.12 23.47
N ILE A 86 14.56 3.16 24.09
CA ILE A 86 16.02 3.16 24.22
C ILE A 86 16.66 2.50 22.99
N ILE A 87 16.24 1.28 22.64
CA ILE A 87 16.92 0.44 21.65
C ILE A 87 16.82 1.01 20.22
N PHE A 88 15.62 1.39 19.76
CA PHE A 88 15.44 1.78 18.36
C PHE A 88 16.15 3.09 17.97
N PRO A 89 16.13 4.16 18.79
CA PRO A 89 16.94 5.34 18.52
C PRO A 89 18.44 5.03 18.48
N VAL A 90 18.93 4.18 19.38
CA VAL A 90 20.33 3.75 19.41
C VAL A 90 20.69 2.98 18.14
N ILE A 91 19.84 2.09 17.66
CA ILE A 91 20.03 1.38 16.38
C ILE A 91 20.08 2.37 15.21
N ALA A 92 19.13 3.31 15.13
CA ALA A 92 19.09 4.29 14.05
C ALA A 92 20.35 5.17 14.01
N VAL A 93 20.83 5.61 15.17
CA VAL A 93 22.09 6.36 15.27
C VAL A 93 23.28 5.48 14.94
N GLY A 94 23.32 4.24 15.44
CA GLY A 94 24.41 3.30 15.22
C GLY A 94 24.57 2.92 13.74
N THR A 95 23.47 2.69 13.02
CA THR A 95 23.53 2.37 11.58
C THR A 95 24.03 3.56 10.77
N MET A 96 23.71 4.79 11.16
CA MET A 96 24.28 6.00 10.54
C MET A 96 25.75 6.22 10.90
N TRP A 97 26.11 6.02 12.17
CA TRP A 97 27.49 6.12 12.65
C TRP A 97 28.42 5.17 11.89
N ARG A 98 27.98 3.94 11.64
CA ARG A 98 28.72 2.94 10.85
C ARG A 98 29.10 3.43 9.44
N LEU A 99 28.34 4.37 8.87
CA LEU A 99 28.62 4.91 7.53
C LEU A 99 29.71 5.99 7.54
N MET A 100 30.05 6.57 8.70
CA MET A 100 30.97 7.71 8.79
C MET A 100 32.40 7.40 8.37
N ASP A 101 32.86 6.17 8.54
CA ASP A 101 34.24 5.77 8.23
C ASP A 101 34.41 5.17 6.83
N THR A 102 33.33 5.09 6.06
CA THR A 102 33.32 4.45 4.74
C THR A 102 32.83 5.43 3.69
N GLN A 103 33.27 5.33 2.43
CA GLN A 103 32.54 5.99 1.34
C GLN A 103 31.29 5.14 1.05
N PRO A 104 30.09 5.56 1.51
CA PRO A 104 28.96 4.66 1.52
C PRO A 104 28.39 4.52 0.10
N SER A 105 28.12 3.28 -0.30
CA SER A 105 27.33 3.03 -1.49
C SER A 105 25.90 3.57 -1.34
N ARG A 106 25.22 3.88 -2.46
CA ARG A 106 23.79 4.29 -2.43
C ARG A 106 22.91 3.28 -1.69
N GLY A 107 23.25 1.98 -1.75
CA GLY A 107 22.55 0.92 -1.03
C GLY A 107 22.72 1.00 0.49
N GLN A 108 23.91 1.34 0.98
CA GLN A 108 24.17 1.52 2.41
C GLN A 108 23.48 2.77 2.96
N MET A 109 23.46 3.87 2.21
CA MET A 109 22.67 5.06 2.57
C MET A 109 21.17 4.74 2.62
N LEU A 110 20.67 4.01 1.62
CA LEU A 110 19.26 3.61 1.57
C LEU A 110 18.90 2.71 2.76
N HIS A 111 19.78 1.79 3.15
CA HIS A 111 19.61 0.98 4.35
C HIS A 111 19.54 1.84 5.63
N GLY A 112 20.44 2.82 5.81
CA GLY A 112 20.39 3.74 6.95
C GLY A 112 19.08 4.54 7.03
N ILE A 113 18.60 5.05 5.88
CA ILE A 113 17.30 5.74 5.78
C ILE A 113 16.15 4.77 6.11
N PHE A 114 16.21 3.55 5.61
CA PHE A 114 15.17 2.54 5.83
C PHE A 114 15.08 2.12 7.29
N VAL A 115 16.22 1.92 7.97
CA VAL A 115 16.29 1.65 9.40
C VAL A 115 15.69 2.79 10.22
N LEU A 116 15.95 4.06 9.86
CA LEU A 116 15.32 5.21 10.52
C LEU A 116 13.78 5.16 10.40
N VAL A 117 13.26 4.98 9.19
CA VAL A 117 11.81 4.88 8.94
C VAL A 117 11.21 3.72 9.72
N LEU A 118 11.89 2.57 9.75
CA LEU A 118 11.48 1.39 10.52
C LEU A 118 11.44 1.69 12.02
N CYS A 119 12.48 2.30 12.59
CA CYS A 119 12.54 2.66 14.02
C CYS A 119 11.38 3.60 14.41
N VAL A 120 11.15 4.64 13.60
CA VAL A 120 10.03 5.58 13.81
C VAL A 120 8.69 4.86 13.72
N THR A 121 8.52 3.98 12.73
CA THR A 121 7.28 3.23 12.52
C THR A 121 6.97 2.34 13.72
N VAL A 122 7.96 1.65 14.29
CA VAL A 122 7.76 0.79 15.46
C VAL A 122 7.32 1.60 16.69
N LEU A 123 7.98 2.73 16.95
CA LEU A 123 7.63 3.60 18.08
C LEU A 123 6.22 4.20 17.93
N ILE A 124 5.85 4.64 16.72
CA ILE A 124 4.51 5.14 16.42
C ILE A 124 3.48 4.03 16.58
N ARG A 125 3.75 2.84 16.04
CA ARG A 125 2.84 1.69 16.09
C ARG A 125 2.48 1.33 17.53
N ASP A 126 3.44 1.33 18.44
CA ASP A 126 3.21 0.98 19.84
C ASP A 126 2.39 2.03 20.59
N ASN A 127 2.64 3.31 20.32
CA ASN A 127 1.81 4.39 20.87
C ASN A 127 0.39 4.37 20.28
N PHE A 128 0.26 4.13 18.98
CA PHE A 128 -1.01 3.98 18.30
C PHE A 128 -1.82 2.80 18.84
N ALA A 129 -1.20 1.64 19.05
CA ALA A 129 -1.85 0.48 19.62
C ALA A 129 -2.42 0.76 21.03
N ALA A 130 -1.65 1.46 21.87
CA ALA A 130 -2.10 1.83 23.21
C ALA A 130 -3.27 2.83 23.17
N PHE A 131 -3.17 3.82 22.27
CA PHE A 131 -4.23 4.79 22.01
C PHE A 131 -5.53 4.10 21.58
N MET A 132 -5.48 3.24 20.55
CA MET A 132 -6.66 2.53 20.03
C MET A 132 -7.33 1.62 21.08
N ARG A 133 -6.53 0.88 21.86
CA ARG A 133 -7.05 0.04 22.95
C ARG A 133 -7.70 0.88 24.06
N GLY A 134 -7.25 2.12 24.28
CA GLY A 134 -7.82 3.02 25.27
C GLY A 134 -9.32 3.26 25.05
N PHE A 135 -9.74 3.44 23.79
CA PHE A 135 -11.14 3.65 23.42
C PHE A 135 -12.01 2.41 23.72
N SER A 136 -11.52 1.20 23.42
CA SER A 136 -12.31 -0.02 23.68
C SER A 136 -12.51 -0.27 25.18
N ILE A 137 -11.49 0.00 25.99
CA ILE A 137 -11.55 -0.15 27.45
C ILE A 137 -12.57 0.83 28.05
N ARG A 138 -12.61 2.08 27.55
CA ARG A 138 -13.59 3.09 28.00
C ARG A 138 -15.04 2.71 27.67
N GLN A 139 -15.26 1.96 26.59
CA GLN A 139 -16.58 1.45 26.21
C GLN A 139 -16.96 0.12 26.92
N GLY A 140 -16.18 -0.33 27.90
CA GLY A 140 -16.49 -1.55 28.68
C GLY A 140 -16.27 -2.85 27.91
N SER A 141 -15.64 -2.80 26.73
CA SER A 141 -15.26 -4.00 25.98
C SER A 141 -13.98 -4.59 26.58
N GLU A 142 -14.01 -5.84 27.05
CA GLU A 142 -12.79 -6.50 27.52
C GLU A 142 -11.81 -6.66 26.35
N PRO A 143 -10.58 -6.12 26.45
CA PRO A 143 -9.60 -6.32 25.42
C PRO A 143 -9.14 -7.78 25.46
N GLU A 144 -9.53 -8.59 24.48
CA GLU A 144 -8.88 -9.89 24.23
C GLU A 144 -7.36 -9.67 24.13
N SER A 145 -6.63 -10.24 25.07
CA SER A 145 -5.32 -9.73 25.48
C SER A 145 -4.12 -10.42 24.84
N ILE A 146 -4.30 -11.44 23.97
CA ILE A 146 -3.24 -12.44 23.82
C ILE A 146 -2.53 -12.44 22.45
N GLU A 147 -3.22 -12.25 21.32
CA GLU A 147 -2.63 -12.57 20.02
C GLU A 147 -1.74 -11.47 19.40
N PHE A 148 -2.21 -10.21 19.35
CA PHE A 148 -1.45 -9.12 18.71
C PHE A 148 -0.28 -8.58 19.55
N THR A 149 -0.31 -8.77 20.87
CA THR A 149 0.77 -8.32 21.76
C THR A 149 1.98 -9.25 21.66
N ARG A 150 1.77 -10.57 21.48
CA ARG A 150 2.84 -11.57 21.36
C ARG A 150 3.61 -11.48 20.04
N LEU A 151 2.93 -11.10 18.95
CA LEU A 151 3.58 -10.95 17.64
C LEU A 151 4.69 -9.89 17.66
N ARG A 152 4.53 -8.85 18.49
CA ARG A 152 5.56 -7.81 18.73
C ARG A 152 6.80 -8.42 19.36
N THR A 153 6.63 -9.14 20.46
CA THR A 153 7.73 -9.74 21.24
C THR A 153 8.50 -10.78 20.43
N ILE A 154 7.78 -11.60 19.66
CA ILE A 154 8.37 -12.69 18.86
C ILE A 154 9.18 -12.16 17.68
N VAL A 155 8.80 -11.02 17.09
CA VAL A 155 9.44 -10.51 15.87
C VAL A 155 10.35 -9.30 16.14
N ALA A 156 9.92 -8.32 16.92
CA ALA A 156 10.66 -7.07 17.13
C ALA A 156 11.95 -7.28 17.91
N ALA A 157 11.95 -8.16 18.92
CA ALA A 157 13.14 -8.43 19.72
C ALA A 157 14.27 -9.03 18.87
N PRO A 158 14.08 -10.16 18.14
CA PRO A 158 15.12 -10.71 17.29
C PRO A 158 15.62 -9.73 16.22
N VAL A 159 14.71 -8.97 15.59
CA VAL A 159 15.10 -7.98 14.57
C VAL A 159 15.93 -6.86 15.18
N SER A 160 15.54 -6.34 16.35
CA SER A 160 16.31 -5.30 17.05
C SER A 160 17.70 -5.80 17.47
N LEU A 161 17.83 -7.06 17.88
CA LEU A 161 19.13 -7.66 18.20
C LEU A 161 20.03 -7.75 16.96
N VAL A 162 19.47 -8.22 15.84
CA VAL A 162 20.20 -8.33 14.57
C VAL A 162 20.67 -6.95 14.10
N LEU A 163 19.79 -5.96 14.11
CA LEU A 163 20.13 -4.60 13.70
C LEU A 163 21.13 -3.94 14.65
N TYR A 164 21.02 -4.16 15.96
CA TYR A 164 21.97 -3.66 16.94
C TYR A 164 23.36 -4.29 16.76
N ALA A 165 23.43 -5.62 16.61
CA ALA A 165 24.68 -6.32 16.35
C ALA A 165 25.31 -5.82 15.04
N TYR A 166 24.53 -5.64 13.98
CA TYR A 166 25.01 -5.06 12.73
C TYR A 166 25.50 -3.61 12.87
N ALA A 167 24.75 -2.76 13.55
CA ALA A 167 25.06 -1.33 13.69
C ALA A 167 26.44 -1.10 14.33
N PHE A 168 26.75 -1.84 15.40
CA PHE A 168 27.96 -1.63 16.20
C PHE A 168 29.07 -2.66 15.94
N HIS A 169 28.93 -3.51 14.94
CA HIS A 169 29.91 -4.56 14.66
C HIS A 169 31.27 -3.99 14.25
N LEU A 170 32.30 -4.37 15.01
CA LEU A 170 33.72 -4.12 14.74
C LEU A 170 34.37 -5.38 14.13
N PRO A 171 35.28 -5.28 13.15
CA PRO A 171 35.88 -6.44 12.49
C PRO A 171 36.97 -7.14 13.32
N GLU A 172 37.76 -6.39 14.09
CA GLU A 172 38.85 -6.93 14.93
C GLU A 172 38.33 -7.16 16.35
N GLY A 173 38.28 -8.40 16.84
CA GLY A 173 37.85 -8.65 18.21
C GLY A 173 38.25 -10.01 18.77
N PRO A 174 37.89 -10.29 20.04
CA PRO A 174 38.42 -11.43 20.78
C PRO A 174 38.01 -12.77 20.16
N SER A 175 38.88 -13.77 20.24
CA SER A 175 38.64 -15.12 19.68
C SER A 175 37.59 -15.95 20.42
N ASN A 176 36.83 -15.34 21.33
CA ASN A 176 35.82 -16.01 22.14
C ASN A 176 34.62 -16.46 21.28
N TRP A 177 34.04 -17.61 21.63
CA TRP A 177 32.89 -18.19 20.92
C TRP A 177 31.67 -17.24 20.89
N VAL A 178 31.47 -16.45 21.96
CA VAL A 178 30.39 -15.45 22.05
C VAL A 178 30.57 -14.37 20.99
N TYR A 179 31.78 -13.81 20.88
CA TYR A 179 32.08 -12.79 19.87
C TYR A 179 31.94 -13.34 18.46
N GLN A 180 32.42 -14.55 18.20
CA GLN A 180 32.30 -15.18 16.89
C GLN A 180 30.82 -15.39 16.49
N GLY A 181 29.97 -15.83 17.42
CA GLY A 181 28.54 -15.98 17.19
C GLY A 181 27.86 -14.65 16.86
N ILE A 182 28.17 -13.61 17.63
CA ILE A 182 27.64 -12.25 17.43
C ILE A 182 28.17 -11.63 16.12
N SER A 183 29.45 -11.85 15.80
CA SER A 183 30.11 -11.32 14.60
C SER A 183 29.50 -11.88 13.31
N ARG A 184 29.05 -13.15 13.30
CA ARG A 184 28.29 -13.71 12.16
C ARG A 184 26.99 -12.96 11.88
N ILE A 185 26.34 -12.41 12.90
CA ILE A 185 25.13 -11.58 12.75
C ILE A 185 25.53 -10.17 12.29
N GLY A 186 26.61 -9.64 12.85
CA GLY A 186 27.15 -8.32 12.50
C GLY A 186 27.68 -8.18 11.07
N THR A 187 27.91 -9.30 10.36
CA THR A 187 28.46 -9.36 9.00
C THR A 187 27.42 -9.74 7.94
N LEU A 188 26.13 -9.70 8.26
CA LEU A 188 25.07 -10.05 7.32
C LEU A 188 25.09 -9.17 6.05
N PRO A 189 24.82 -9.76 4.87
CA PRO A 189 24.80 -9.01 3.63
C PRO A 189 23.60 -8.04 3.60
N LEU A 190 23.78 -6.87 2.97
CA LEU A 190 22.75 -5.83 2.83
C LEU A 190 21.41 -6.35 2.28
N ARG A 191 21.46 -7.32 1.36
CA ARG A 191 20.24 -7.94 0.80
C ARG A 191 19.40 -8.63 1.88
N SER A 192 20.05 -9.33 2.81
CA SER A 192 19.34 -10.00 3.91
C SER A 192 18.75 -9.01 4.90
N LEU A 193 19.45 -7.90 5.16
CA LEU A 193 18.94 -6.82 6.02
C LEU A 193 17.69 -6.19 5.42
N PHE A 194 17.70 -5.83 4.14
CA PHE A 194 16.51 -5.31 3.47
C PHE A 194 15.32 -6.26 3.54
N ILE A 195 15.53 -7.57 3.37
CA ILE A 195 14.44 -8.56 3.49
C ILE A 195 13.86 -8.55 4.92
N ILE A 196 14.73 -8.58 5.94
CA ILE A 196 14.31 -8.56 7.35
C ILE A 196 13.54 -7.26 7.65
N GLU A 197 14.05 -6.12 7.20
CA GLU A 197 13.46 -4.82 7.45
C GLU A 197 12.12 -4.64 6.73
N ILE A 198 12.02 -5.04 5.46
CA ILE A 198 10.77 -4.96 4.69
C ILE A 198 9.71 -5.86 5.33
N LEU A 199 10.07 -7.10 5.69
CA LEU A 199 9.17 -8.01 6.38
C LEU A 199 8.70 -7.40 7.71
N PHE A 200 9.61 -6.82 8.48
CA PHE A 200 9.28 -6.20 9.75
C PHE A 200 8.39 -4.97 9.59
N LEU A 201 8.62 -4.15 8.56
CA LEU A 201 7.77 -3.01 8.24
C LEU A 201 6.35 -3.45 7.84
N ILE A 202 6.23 -4.50 7.02
CA ILE A 202 4.94 -5.10 6.66
C ILE A 202 4.19 -5.58 7.91
N ILE A 203 4.87 -6.25 8.84
CA ILE A 203 4.28 -6.71 10.09
C ILE A 203 3.79 -5.53 10.95
N ASN A 204 4.58 -4.45 11.04
CA ASN A 204 4.19 -3.26 11.79
C ASN A 204 2.97 -2.56 11.19
N PHE A 205 2.97 -2.31 9.87
CA PHE A 205 1.80 -1.72 9.20
C PHE A 205 0.57 -2.64 9.25
N GLY A 206 0.76 -3.94 9.05
CA GLY A 206 -0.30 -4.94 9.19
C GLY A 206 -0.90 -4.93 10.60
N SER A 207 -0.08 -4.74 11.62
CA SER A 207 -0.55 -4.57 12.99
C SER A 207 -1.32 -3.27 13.21
N ILE A 208 -0.87 -2.13 12.68
CA ILE A 208 -1.61 -0.86 12.76
C ILE A 208 -2.99 -1.03 12.10
N ALA A 209 -3.03 -1.59 10.89
CA ALA A 209 -4.26 -1.88 10.18
C ALA A 209 -5.18 -2.83 10.97
N GLY A 210 -4.62 -3.85 11.62
CA GLY A 210 -5.36 -4.75 12.52
C GLY A 210 -6.03 -4.02 13.68
N TYR A 211 -5.34 -3.06 14.30
CA TYR A 211 -5.92 -2.23 15.36
C TYR A 211 -6.99 -1.28 14.85
N CYS A 212 -6.80 -0.66 13.68
CA CYS A 212 -7.83 0.14 13.02
C CYS A 212 -9.08 -0.70 12.72
N ARG A 213 -8.91 -1.94 12.24
CA ARG A 213 -10.03 -2.83 11.95
C ARG A 213 -10.77 -3.27 13.22
N LYS A 214 -10.05 -3.57 14.30
CA LYS A 214 -10.66 -4.09 15.55
C LYS A 214 -11.27 -2.99 16.43
N TYR A 215 -10.61 -1.83 16.53
CA TYR A 215 -10.98 -0.76 17.46
C TYR A 215 -11.37 0.56 16.78
N GLY A 216 -11.33 0.61 15.44
CA GLY A 216 -11.60 1.83 14.68
C GLY A 216 -13.02 2.36 14.86
N GLU A 217 -14.03 1.49 14.91
CA GLU A 217 -15.42 1.91 15.11
C GLU A 217 -15.62 2.55 16.49
N ALA A 218 -15.17 1.89 17.56
CA ALA A 218 -15.21 2.42 18.92
C ALA A 218 -14.50 3.78 19.03
N CYS A 219 -13.29 3.88 18.46
CA CYS A 219 -12.51 5.12 18.42
C CYS A 219 -13.27 6.25 17.68
N LEU A 220 -13.83 5.92 16.51
CA LEU A 220 -14.53 6.89 15.68
C LEU A 220 -15.84 7.36 16.33
N ASP A 221 -16.59 6.47 16.95
CA ASP A 221 -17.87 6.79 17.60
C ASP A 221 -17.65 7.71 18.83
N GLU A 222 -16.59 7.48 19.61
CA GLU A 222 -16.19 8.35 20.72
C GLU A 222 -15.68 9.71 20.22
N LEU A 223 -14.81 9.73 19.19
CA LEU A 223 -14.30 10.97 18.58
C LEU A 223 -15.42 11.84 17.99
N CYS A 224 -16.48 11.21 17.47
CA CYS A 224 -17.59 11.92 16.87
C CYS A 224 -18.65 12.34 17.89
N LEU A 225 -18.56 11.92 19.16
CA LEU A 225 -19.57 12.19 20.19
C LEU A 225 -21.01 11.85 19.74
N GLY A 226 -21.16 10.79 18.92
CA GLY A 226 -22.45 10.41 18.32
C GLY A 226 -22.88 11.22 17.09
N ASP A 227 -22.12 12.24 16.65
CA ASP A 227 -22.39 12.99 15.42
C ASP A 227 -22.09 12.14 14.17
N ARG A 228 -23.15 11.63 13.55
CA ARG A 228 -23.09 10.84 12.32
C ARG A 228 -22.56 11.63 11.12
N VAL A 229 -22.73 12.96 11.08
CA VAL A 229 -22.24 13.81 9.99
C VAL A 229 -20.73 13.97 10.11
N LEU A 230 -20.22 14.24 11.31
CA LEU A 230 -18.78 14.30 11.57
C LEU A 230 -18.11 12.96 11.25
N ARG A 231 -18.73 11.84 11.66
CA ARG A 231 -18.29 10.48 11.34
C ARG A 231 -18.11 10.27 9.83
N ARG A 232 -19.12 10.64 9.05
CA ARG A 232 -19.07 10.53 7.58
C ARG A 232 -18.01 11.46 6.97
N LYS A 233 -17.83 12.68 7.49
CA LYS A 233 -16.76 13.59 7.03
C LYS A 233 -15.38 13.00 7.24
N ILE A 234 -15.09 12.47 8.43
CA ILE A 234 -13.80 11.81 8.73
C ILE A 234 -13.59 10.61 7.80
N LEU A 235 -14.61 9.75 7.66
CA LEU A 235 -14.53 8.58 6.79
C LEU A 235 -14.38 8.93 5.30
N SER A 236 -14.91 10.08 4.86
CA SER A 236 -14.79 10.53 3.47
C SER A 236 -13.36 10.92 3.07
N VAL A 237 -12.46 11.16 4.03
CA VAL A 237 -11.04 11.44 3.74
C VAL A 237 -10.37 10.27 3.03
N PHE A 238 -10.72 9.02 3.37
CA PHE A 238 -10.12 7.84 2.76
C PHE A 238 -10.42 7.68 1.25
N PRO A 239 -11.69 7.63 0.81
CA PRO A 239 -11.98 7.58 -0.62
C PRO A 239 -11.48 8.85 -1.32
N ASN A 240 -11.64 10.03 -0.72
CA ASN A 240 -11.15 11.27 -1.31
C ASN A 240 -9.62 11.25 -1.56
N ALA A 241 -8.84 10.69 -0.63
CA ALA A 241 -7.39 10.55 -0.81
C ALA A 241 -7.06 9.61 -1.97
N LEU A 242 -7.80 8.51 -2.12
CA LEU A 242 -7.64 7.57 -3.24
C LEU A 242 -8.00 8.24 -4.57
N THR A 243 -9.05 9.04 -4.62
CA THR A 243 -9.43 9.84 -5.80
C THR A 243 -8.33 10.85 -6.18
N VAL A 244 -7.70 11.50 -5.20
CA VAL A 244 -6.53 12.37 -5.47
C VAL A 244 -5.35 11.56 -6.00
N MET A 245 -5.10 10.37 -5.45
CA MET A 245 -4.07 9.46 -5.95
C MET A 245 -4.35 9.00 -7.39
N ASN A 246 -5.62 8.75 -7.76
CA ASN A 246 -6.03 8.49 -9.14
C ASN A 246 -5.55 9.63 -10.05
N ALA A 247 -5.95 10.88 -9.79
CA ALA A 247 -5.54 12.04 -10.59
C ALA A 247 -4.01 12.21 -10.67
N MET A 248 -3.30 12.03 -9.54
CA MET A 248 -1.84 12.11 -9.50
C MET A 248 -1.19 11.04 -10.38
N MET A 249 -1.70 9.80 -10.37
CA MET A 249 -1.20 8.74 -11.23
C MET A 249 -1.42 9.06 -12.71
N GLY A 250 -2.57 9.62 -13.08
CA GLY A 250 -2.82 10.14 -14.44
C GLY A 250 -1.75 11.13 -14.90
N LEU A 251 -1.46 12.14 -14.07
CA LEU A 251 -0.43 13.15 -14.35
C LEU A 251 0.99 12.56 -14.38
N MET A 252 1.32 11.65 -13.47
CA MET A 252 2.59 10.91 -13.50
C MET A 252 2.77 10.12 -14.80
N GLY A 253 1.69 9.55 -15.33
CA GLY A 253 1.67 8.90 -16.65
C GLY A 253 2.14 9.84 -17.76
N VAL A 254 1.68 11.10 -17.77
CA VAL A 254 2.12 12.13 -18.72
C VAL A 254 3.62 12.42 -18.58
N PHE A 255 4.14 12.54 -17.36
CA PHE A 255 5.57 12.76 -17.13
C PHE A 255 6.44 11.62 -17.63
N PHE A 256 6.03 10.36 -17.42
CA PHE A 256 6.76 9.22 -17.97
C PHE A 256 6.68 9.15 -19.49
N ALA A 257 5.54 9.49 -20.09
CA ALA A 257 5.41 9.59 -21.55
C ALA A 257 6.35 10.63 -22.14
N TYR A 258 6.50 11.79 -21.49
CA TYR A 258 7.43 12.83 -21.93
C TYR A 258 8.90 12.36 -21.93
N GLN A 259 9.26 11.47 -21.01
CA GLN A 259 10.58 10.84 -20.94
C GLN A 259 10.75 9.66 -21.92
N GLY A 260 9.74 9.35 -22.75
CA GLY A 260 9.72 8.16 -23.62
C GLY A 260 9.55 6.83 -22.86
N ARG A 261 9.27 6.86 -21.56
CA ARG A 261 9.10 5.69 -20.69
C ARG A 261 7.66 5.19 -20.73
N PHE A 262 7.24 4.71 -21.90
CA PHE A 262 5.84 4.35 -22.16
C PHE A 262 5.33 3.17 -21.33
N ARG A 263 6.21 2.23 -20.94
CA ARG A 263 5.84 1.13 -20.06
C ARG A 263 5.46 1.63 -18.66
N GLU A 264 6.28 2.48 -18.07
CA GLU A 264 6.02 3.10 -16.78
C GLU A 264 4.79 4.01 -16.82
N MET A 265 4.62 4.78 -17.90
CA MET A 265 3.39 5.53 -18.14
C MET A 265 2.15 4.62 -18.05
N TYR A 266 2.19 3.46 -18.71
CA TYR A 266 1.05 2.55 -18.72
C TYR A 266 0.74 1.99 -17.34
N PHE A 267 1.77 1.68 -16.53
CA PHE A 267 1.57 1.30 -15.13
C PHE A 267 0.92 2.40 -14.29
N MET A 268 1.25 3.67 -14.55
CA MET A 268 0.58 4.78 -13.86
C MET A 268 -0.91 4.84 -14.23
N ILE A 269 -1.29 4.62 -15.49
CA ILE A 269 -2.70 4.61 -15.89
C ILE A 269 -3.45 3.40 -15.33
N ILE A 270 -2.82 2.22 -15.25
CA ILE A 270 -3.38 1.06 -14.53
C ILE A 270 -3.55 1.39 -13.04
N GLY A 271 -2.56 2.07 -12.44
CA GLY A 271 -2.61 2.54 -11.06
C GLY A 271 -3.79 3.50 -10.83
N ALA A 272 -3.98 4.47 -11.73
CA ALA A 272 -5.12 5.38 -11.72
C ALA A 272 -6.46 4.62 -11.73
N ALA A 273 -6.63 3.68 -12.67
CA ALA A 273 -7.83 2.84 -12.75
C ALA A 273 -8.03 1.92 -11.52
N THR A 274 -6.94 1.55 -10.86
CA THR A 274 -6.99 0.79 -9.61
C THR A 274 -7.47 1.66 -8.45
N PHE A 275 -6.98 2.89 -8.34
CA PHE A 275 -7.38 3.82 -7.27
C PHE A 275 -8.83 4.29 -7.41
N ASP A 276 -9.29 4.58 -8.63
CA ASP A 276 -10.70 4.82 -8.97
C ASP A 276 -11.58 3.66 -8.46
N LYS A 277 -11.28 2.42 -8.88
CA LYS A 277 -12.06 1.26 -8.41
C LYS A 277 -12.03 1.07 -6.89
N LEU A 278 -10.91 1.39 -6.24
CA LEU A 278 -10.75 1.28 -4.80
C LEU A 278 -11.51 2.36 -4.05
N ASP A 279 -11.55 3.61 -4.52
CA ASP A 279 -12.24 4.69 -3.84
C ASP A 279 -13.76 4.45 -3.77
N GLY A 280 -14.38 3.99 -4.86
CA GLY A 280 -15.79 3.65 -4.89
C GLY A 280 -16.11 2.38 -4.09
N ALA A 281 -15.16 1.43 -4.02
CA ALA A 281 -15.29 0.27 -3.14
C ALA A 281 -15.21 0.67 -1.65
N VAL A 282 -14.28 1.56 -1.30
CA VAL A 282 -14.09 2.07 0.07
C VAL A 282 -15.28 2.94 0.48
N ALA A 283 -15.77 3.84 -0.38
CA ALA A 283 -16.92 4.68 -0.11
C ALA A 283 -18.19 3.87 0.18
N ARG A 284 -18.43 2.80 -0.59
CA ARG A 284 -19.54 1.85 -0.34
C ARG A 284 -19.36 1.10 0.98
N ARG A 285 -18.17 0.55 1.23
CA ARG A 285 -17.88 -0.19 2.48
C ARG A 285 -18.01 0.67 3.74
N LEU A 286 -17.74 1.97 3.63
CA LEU A 286 -17.87 2.93 4.72
C LEU A 286 -19.29 3.51 4.85
N GLY A 287 -20.27 3.04 4.05
CA GLY A 287 -21.65 3.50 4.11
C GLY A 287 -21.83 4.98 3.70
N LEU A 288 -20.90 5.52 2.92
CA LEU A 288 -20.92 6.93 2.49
C LEU A 288 -21.87 7.16 1.31
N THR A 289 -22.25 6.10 0.60
CA THR A 289 -23.13 6.16 -0.58
C THR A 289 -24.62 6.14 -0.22
N GLU A 290 -24.98 5.73 1.00
CA GLU A 290 -26.38 5.64 1.45
C GLU A 290 -26.82 6.96 2.10
N PRO A 291 -28.05 7.47 1.83
CA PRO A 291 -28.55 8.67 2.49
C PRO A 291 -28.70 8.45 4.02
N LEU A 292 -28.53 9.53 4.80
CA LEU A 292 -28.83 9.49 6.24
C LEU A 292 -30.35 9.30 6.42
N PRO A 293 -30.81 8.46 7.38
CA PRO A 293 -32.23 8.21 7.63
C PRO A 293 -33.05 9.50 7.87
N ASP A 294 -32.41 10.51 8.48
CA ASP A 294 -33.06 11.75 8.93
C ASP A 294 -32.84 12.94 7.98
N ALA A 295 -32.18 12.73 6.83
CA ALA A 295 -31.94 13.79 5.86
C ALA A 295 -33.10 13.89 4.84
N PRO A 296 -33.62 15.09 4.54
CA PRO A 296 -34.62 15.24 3.49
C PRO A 296 -34.05 14.69 2.17
N PRO A 297 -34.88 14.09 1.30
CA PRO A 297 -34.44 13.55 0.01
C PRO A 297 -33.99 14.71 -0.89
N ARG A 298 -32.76 15.16 -0.71
CA ARG A 298 -32.08 16.10 -1.58
C ARG A 298 -31.01 15.33 -2.32
N LYS A 299 -31.21 15.21 -3.63
CA LYS A 299 -30.21 14.78 -4.60
C LYS A 299 -29.06 15.81 -4.54
N LYS A 300 -28.13 15.64 -3.61
CA LYS A 300 -26.95 16.49 -3.52
C LYS A 300 -25.84 15.83 -4.33
N ILE A 301 -25.41 16.53 -5.38
CA ILE A 301 -24.05 16.40 -5.91
C ILE A 301 -23.15 16.51 -4.68
N SER A 302 -22.52 15.40 -4.31
CA SER A 302 -21.60 15.38 -3.18
C SER A 302 -20.25 15.93 -3.67
N LEU A 303 -19.48 16.55 -2.77
CA LEU A 303 -18.13 16.98 -3.10
C LEU A 303 -17.28 15.78 -3.56
N GLY A 304 -17.46 14.62 -2.94
CA GLY A 304 -16.76 13.39 -3.31
C GLY A 304 -17.04 12.96 -4.75
N ASN A 305 -18.32 12.95 -5.17
CA ASN A 305 -18.69 12.58 -6.53
C ASN A 305 -18.13 13.57 -7.56
N LEU A 306 -18.15 14.88 -7.26
CA LEU A 306 -17.59 15.88 -8.16
C LEU A 306 -16.06 15.73 -8.27
N MET A 307 -15.40 15.41 -7.16
CA MET A 307 -13.96 15.21 -7.13
C MET A 307 -13.55 13.93 -7.87
N ASP A 308 -14.36 12.88 -7.78
CA ASP A 308 -14.23 11.63 -8.54
C ASP A 308 -14.34 11.89 -10.05
N ASP A 309 -15.43 12.53 -10.48
CA ASP A 309 -15.64 12.94 -11.88
C ASP A 309 -14.48 13.79 -12.41
N PHE A 310 -13.93 14.69 -11.58
CA PHE A 310 -12.79 15.52 -11.94
C PHE A 310 -11.49 14.71 -12.07
N ALA A 311 -11.22 13.82 -11.11
CA ALA A 311 -10.04 12.95 -11.14
C ALA A 311 -10.08 12.02 -12.36
N ASP A 312 -11.23 11.46 -12.68
CA ASP A 312 -11.46 10.63 -13.86
C ASP A 312 -11.30 11.40 -15.17
N ALA A 313 -11.75 12.66 -15.22
CA ALA A 313 -11.50 13.53 -16.36
C ALA A 313 -10.00 13.75 -16.58
N VAL A 314 -9.24 13.99 -15.51
CA VAL A 314 -7.78 14.17 -15.60
C VAL A 314 -7.10 12.87 -16.03
N SER A 315 -7.36 11.76 -15.35
CA SER A 315 -6.65 10.49 -15.53
C SER A 315 -7.01 9.74 -16.80
N PHE A 316 -8.27 9.77 -17.22
CA PHE A 316 -8.77 8.90 -18.30
C PHE A 316 -9.23 9.65 -19.54
N CYS A 317 -9.42 10.97 -19.48
CA CYS A 317 -9.78 11.77 -20.66
C CYS A 317 -8.60 12.63 -21.12
N ILE A 318 -8.08 13.47 -20.22
CA ILE A 318 -7.04 14.45 -20.54
C ILE A 318 -5.67 13.79 -20.67
N ALA A 319 -5.25 13.00 -19.67
CA ALA A 319 -3.92 12.37 -19.69
C ALA A 319 -3.71 11.46 -20.92
N PRO A 320 -4.64 10.56 -21.31
CA PRO A 320 -4.44 9.71 -22.49
C PRO A 320 -4.41 10.50 -23.79
N ALA A 321 -5.24 11.54 -23.94
CA ALA A 321 -5.19 12.45 -25.08
C ALA A 321 -3.83 13.16 -25.20
N TRP A 322 -3.30 13.63 -24.07
CA TRP A 322 -2.02 14.31 -24.02
C TRP A 322 -0.86 13.35 -24.31
N ILE A 323 -0.87 12.17 -23.70
CA ILE A 323 0.12 11.11 -23.96
C ILE A 323 0.11 10.72 -25.44
N PHE A 324 -1.06 10.56 -26.05
CA PHE A 324 -1.19 10.29 -27.49
C PHE A 324 -0.55 11.41 -28.32
N TYR A 325 -0.82 12.68 -28.00
CA TYR A 325 -0.23 13.82 -28.70
C TYR A 325 1.31 13.85 -28.60
N ILE A 326 1.88 13.56 -27.42
CA ILE A 326 3.33 13.52 -27.20
C ILE A 326 3.97 12.29 -27.89
N ALA A 327 3.26 11.16 -27.92
CA ALA A 327 3.80 9.92 -28.46
C ALA A 327 3.82 9.88 -29.99
N MET A 328 2.83 10.49 -30.66
CA MET A 328 2.68 10.41 -32.11
C MET A 328 3.89 10.89 -32.94
N PRO A 329 4.59 11.99 -32.59
CA PRO A 329 5.82 12.39 -33.27
C PRO A 329 6.90 11.31 -33.29
N ASN A 330 6.94 10.45 -32.27
CA ASN A 330 7.94 9.39 -32.17
C ASN A 330 7.71 8.29 -33.21
N PHE A 331 6.50 8.10 -33.76
CA PHE A 331 6.17 7.03 -34.72
C PHE A 331 6.78 7.24 -36.13
N GLY A 332 7.72 8.16 -36.30
CA GLY A 332 8.45 8.41 -37.56
C GLY A 332 7.75 9.40 -38.50
N SER A 333 8.55 10.24 -39.15
CA SER A 333 8.10 11.45 -39.88
C SER A 333 7.81 11.27 -41.38
N ASN A 334 8.19 10.15 -42.01
CA ASN A 334 8.53 10.22 -43.45
C ASN A 334 7.65 9.45 -44.45
N MET A 335 6.47 8.92 -44.09
CA MET A 335 5.74 8.08 -45.05
C MET A 335 4.29 8.49 -45.35
N PHE A 336 3.63 9.29 -44.49
CA PHE A 336 2.23 9.65 -44.69
C PHE A 336 1.94 11.03 -44.10
N GLY A 337 1.09 11.82 -44.79
CA GLY A 337 0.88 13.27 -44.58
C GLY A 337 0.47 13.71 -43.16
N PRO A 338 0.30 15.03 -42.93
CA PRO A 338 0.03 15.57 -41.60
C PRO A 338 -1.35 15.12 -41.09
N LEU A 339 -1.38 14.04 -40.31
CA LEU A 339 -2.58 13.65 -39.56
C LEU A 339 -2.89 14.74 -38.52
N PRO A 340 -4.17 15.12 -38.32
CA PRO A 340 -4.56 16.16 -37.37
C PRO A 340 -4.55 15.63 -35.93
N VAL A 341 -3.39 15.15 -35.46
CA VAL A 341 -3.20 14.47 -34.16
C VAL A 341 -3.74 15.30 -33.00
N GLY A 342 -3.52 16.62 -33.01
CA GLY A 342 -4.02 17.52 -31.97
C GLY A 342 -5.56 17.56 -31.89
N TRP A 343 -6.24 17.63 -33.04
CA TRP A 343 -7.71 17.61 -33.09
C TRP A 343 -8.29 16.28 -32.64
N ILE A 344 -7.62 15.17 -32.97
CA ILE A 344 -8.06 13.83 -32.56
C ILE A 344 -7.90 13.65 -31.05
N ALA A 345 -6.77 14.10 -30.49
CA ALA A 345 -6.55 14.12 -29.04
C ALA A 345 -7.61 14.98 -28.32
N PHE A 346 -7.88 16.18 -28.83
CA PHE A 346 -8.89 17.07 -28.29
C PHE A 346 -10.30 16.47 -28.35
N ALA A 347 -10.67 15.87 -29.50
CA ALA A 347 -11.96 15.21 -29.67
C ALA A 347 -12.15 14.05 -28.68
N TYR A 348 -11.11 13.24 -28.45
CA TYR A 348 -11.14 12.17 -27.44
C TYR A 348 -11.35 12.74 -26.03
N ALA A 349 -10.57 13.75 -25.63
CA ALA A 349 -10.70 14.36 -24.31
C ALA A 349 -12.12 14.93 -24.11
N LEU A 350 -12.62 15.70 -25.08
CA LEU A 350 -13.96 16.28 -25.04
C LEU A 350 -15.05 15.20 -24.96
N SER A 351 -14.92 14.13 -25.75
CA SER A 351 -15.88 13.02 -25.75
C SER A 351 -15.94 12.29 -24.41
N GLY A 352 -14.80 12.17 -23.71
CA GLY A 352 -14.73 11.61 -22.37
C GLY A 352 -15.39 12.51 -21.32
N LEU A 353 -15.15 13.83 -21.38
CA LEU A 353 -15.80 14.80 -20.48
C LEU A 353 -17.33 14.82 -20.64
N VAL A 354 -17.82 14.80 -21.89
CA VAL A 354 -19.26 14.73 -22.18
C VAL A 354 -19.86 13.46 -21.59
N ARG A 355 -19.17 12.33 -21.76
CA ARG A 355 -19.59 11.05 -21.20
C ARG A 355 -19.66 11.08 -19.67
N LEU A 356 -18.65 11.61 -18.98
CA LEU A 356 -18.64 11.70 -17.52
C LEU A 356 -19.82 12.56 -17.04
N THR A 357 -20.00 13.74 -17.64
CA THR A 357 -21.11 14.65 -17.34
C THR A 357 -22.47 13.97 -17.52
N TYR A 358 -22.65 13.21 -18.61
CA TYR A 358 -23.88 12.46 -18.85
C TYR A 358 -24.14 11.41 -17.76
N PHE A 359 -23.10 10.68 -17.35
CA PHE A 359 -23.21 9.66 -16.30
C PHE A 359 -23.59 10.26 -14.94
N THR A 360 -23.03 11.41 -14.58
CA THR A 360 -23.37 12.14 -13.35
C THR A 360 -24.84 12.63 -13.35
N LEU A 361 -25.39 12.94 -14.53
CA LEU A 361 -26.75 13.45 -14.69
C LEU A 361 -27.81 12.35 -14.93
N ASP A 362 -27.41 11.13 -15.29
CA ASP A 362 -28.32 10.03 -15.65
C ASP A 362 -29.29 9.71 -14.49
N LYS A 363 -30.59 9.66 -14.81
CA LYS A 363 -31.68 9.41 -13.85
C LYS A 363 -32.12 7.94 -13.80
N HIS A 364 -31.66 7.12 -14.76
CA HIS A 364 -32.03 5.71 -14.86
C HIS A 364 -30.80 4.82 -15.01
N PRO A 365 -29.92 4.73 -13.98
CA PRO A 365 -28.79 3.80 -14.01
C PRO A 365 -29.30 2.36 -14.03
N ILE A 366 -28.71 1.51 -14.90
CA ILE A 366 -29.03 0.09 -14.98
C ILE A 366 -28.06 -0.67 -14.06
N PRO A 367 -28.52 -1.36 -13.00
CA PRO A 367 -27.64 -2.00 -12.03
C PRO A 367 -26.62 -2.97 -12.64
N GLY A 368 -25.35 -2.55 -12.64
CA GLY A 368 -24.19 -3.31 -13.07
C GLY A 368 -23.98 -3.44 -14.59
N PHE A 369 -24.61 -2.55 -15.36
CA PHE A 369 -24.21 -2.21 -16.72
C PHE A 369 -23.78 -0.74 -16.81
N PHE A 370 -22.79 -0.46 -17.65
CA PHE A 370 -22.44 0.89 -18.08
C PHE A 370 -23.12 1.18 -19.42
N LYS A 371 -23.75 2.35 -19.54
CA LYS A 371 -24.20 2.89 -20.84
C LYS A 371 -22.97 3.49 -21.53
N GLY A 372 -22.59 2.96 -22.70
CA GLY A 372 -21.36 3.34 -23.39
C GLY A 372 -20.08 2.76 -22.75
N PHE A 373 -18.96 2.88 -23.45
CA PHE A 373 -17.70 2.20 -23.10
C PHE A 373 -16.90 2.92 -22.00
N PRO A 374 -16.61 2.33 -20.80
CA PRO A 374 -15.96 2.98 -19.65
C PRO A 374 -14.71 3.83 -19.93
N THR A 375 -14.57 5.00 -19.30
CA THR A 375 -13.45 5.93 -19.47
C THR A 375 -12.11 5.29 -19.09
N PRO A 376 -11.99 4.58 -17.95
CA PRO A 376 -10.75 3.89 -17.61
C PRO A 376 -10.39 2.81 -18.65
N ALA A 377 -11.37 2.04 -19.12
CA ALA A 377 -11.13 1.00 -20.12
C ALA A 377 -10.69 1.58 -21.46
N ALA A 378 -11.27 2.71 -21.85
CA ALA A 378 -10.87 3.43 -23.04
C ALA A 378 -9.46 4.01 -22.96
N ALA A 379 -9.08 4.57 -21.81
CA ALA A 379 -7.72 5.04 -21.57
C ALA A 379 -6.69 3.90 -21.76
N LEU A 380 -6.98 2.72 -21.20
CA LEU A 380 -6.11 1.55 -21.36
C LEU A 380 -6.08 1.05 -22.82
N LEU A 381 -7.22 1.05 -23.51
CA LEU A 381 -7.32 0.64 -24.92
C LEU A 381 -6.48 1.54 -25.83
N VAL A 382 -6.61 2.88 -25.71
CA VAL A 382 -5.91 3.81 -26.61
C VAL A 382 -4.41 3.91 -26.34
N LEU A 383 -3.98 3.63 -25.11
CA LEU A 383 -2.56 3.67 -24.74
C LEU A 383 -1.83 2.35 -24.99
N SER A 384 -2.54 1.22 -25.03
CA SER A 384 -1.91 -0.10 -25.28
C SER A 384 -1.08 -0.14 -26.58
N PRO A 385 -1.55 0.39 -27.74
CA PRO A 385 -0.76 0.48 -28.97
C PRO A 385 0.53 1.31 -28.83
N ILE A 386 0.51 2.35 -28.00
CA ILE A 386 1.68 3.21 -27.75
C ILE A 386 2.75 2.45 -26.96
N VAL A 387 2.34 1.58 -26.03
CA VAL A 387 3.26 0.70 -25.30
C VAL A 387 3.88 -0.31 -26.26
N ILE A 388 3.07 -0.93 -27.13
CA ILE A 388 3.57 -1.87 -28.15
C ILE A 388 4.63 -1.19 -29.02
N TYR A 389 4.41 0.08 -29.38
CA TYR A 389 5.37 0.83 -30.20
C TYR A 389 6.74 0.92 -29.53
N SER A 390 6.77 1.29 -28.25
CA SER A 390 8.01 1.40 -27.47
C SER A 390 8.79 0.07 -27.38
N GLN A 391 8.08 -1.06 -27.49
CA GLN A 391 8.65 -2.40 -27.42
C GLN A 391 9.03 -2.96 -28.79
N ALA A 392 8.29 -2.60 -29.84
CA ALA A 392 8.45 -3.11 -31.21
C ALA A 392 9.49 -2.33 -32.04
N PHE A 393 9.87 -1.12 -31.60
CA PHE A 393 10.77 -0.23 -32.33
C PHE A 393 12.09 -0.90 -32.73
N GLU A 394 12.63 -1.79 -31.90
CA GLU A 394 13.92 -2.46 -32.17
C GLU A 394 13.79 -3.71 -33.04
N SER A 395 12.61 -4.32 -33.14
CA SER A 395 12.46 -5.66 -33.73
C SER A 395 11.78 -5.70 -35.10
N PHE A 396 10.85 -4.77 -35.39
CA PHE A 396 10.02 -4.87 -36.61
C PHE A 396 9.63 -3.51 -37.22
N PRO A 397 10.52 -2.87 -38.02
CA PRO A 397 10.28 -1.53 -38.58
C PRO A 397 9.05 -1.41 -39.49
N SER A 398 8.66 -2.47 -40.19
CA SER A 398 7.52 -2.49 -41.11
C SER A 398 6.16 -2.37 -40.42
N TYR A 399 6.08 -2.67 -39.12
CA TYR A 399 4.82 -2.65 -38.35
C TYR A 399 4.50 -1.28 -37.75
N ILE A 400 5.46 -0.35 -37.75
CA ILE A 400 5.31 0.98 -37.12
C ILE A 400 4.19 1.79 -37.79
N GLY A 401 4.11 1.76 -39.13
CA GLY A 401 3.07 2.46 -39.88
C GLY A 401 1.66 1.95 -39.53
N PHE A 402 1.48 0.63 -39.50
CA PHE A 402 0.22 0.01 -39.07
C PHE A 402 -0.16 0.43 -37.65
N LEU A 403 0.79 0.38 -36.72
CA LEU A 403 0.54 0.69 -35.32
C LEU A 403 0.17 2.16 -35.10
N ARG A 404 0.74 3.07 -35.89
CA ARG A 404 0.35 4.50 -35.91
C ARG A 404 -1.11 4.67 -36.32
N TYR A 405 -1.50 4.08 -37.46
CA TYR A 405 -2.89 4.15 -37.93
C TYR A 405 -3.85 3.47 -36.96
N PHE A 406 -3.45 2.33 -36.39
CA PHE A 406 -4.23 1.63 -35.39
C PHE A 406 -4.44 2.47 -34.13
N SER A 407 -3.40 3.17 -33.65
CA SER A 407 -3.50 4.07 -32.49
C SER A 407 -4.47 5.23 -32.75
N VAL A 408 -4.39 5.84 -33.94
CA VAL A 408 -5.32 6.90 -34.37
C VAL A 408 -6.75 6.36 -34.46
N GLY A 409 -6.92 5.19 -35.08
CA GLY A 409 -8.22 4.52 -35.18
C GLY A 409 -8.80 4.21 -33.81
N ALA A 410 -7.98 3.71 -32.88
CA ALA A 410 -8.40 3.40 -31.51
C ALA A 410 -8.87 4.66 -30.75
N MET A 411 -8.21 5.81 -30.92
CA MET A 411 -8.63 7.08 -30.34
C MET A 411 -10.01 7.51 -30.84
N VAL A 412 -10.19 7.54 -32.17
CA VAL A 412 -11.47 7.95 -32.80
C VAL A 412 -12.59 6.98 -32.43
N PHE A 413 -12.32 5.68 -32.51
CA PHE A 413 -13.25 4.63 -32.15
C PHE A 413 -13.69 4.75 -30.68
N SER A 414 -12.74 4.92 -29.76
CA SER A 414 -13.04 5.06 -28.33
C SER A 414 -13.88 6.31 -28.06
N ALA A 415 -13.56 7.44 -28.70
CA ALA A 415 -14.32 8.68 -28.55
C ALA A 415 -15.81 8.52 -28.96
N ILE A 416 -16.06 7.78 -30.04
CA ILE A 416 -17.41 7.47 -30.52
C ILE A 416 -18.11 6.51 -29.54
N ILE A 417 -17.51 5.37 -29.21
CA ILE A 417 -18.17 4.33 -28.39
C ILE A 417 -18.43 4.81 -26.95
N MET A 418 -17.57 5.65 -26.38
CA MET A 418 -17.84 6.27 -25.07
C MET A 418 -19.22 6.93 -25.01
N ASN A 419 -19.69 7.49 -26.12
CA ASN A 419 -20.95 8.25 -26.22
C ASN A 419 -22.08 7.47 -26.93
N LEU A 420 -21.84 6.20 -27.33
CA LEU A 420 -22.88 5.31 -27.84
C LEU A 420 -23.64 4.63 -26.70
N TYR A 421 -24.53 5.39 -26.07
CA TYR A 421 -25.33 4.95 -24.91
C TYR A 421 -26.26 3.74 -25.13
N PRO A 422 -26.73 3.40 -26.36
CA PRO A 422 -27.49 2.17 -26.58
C PRO A 422 -26.70 0.89 -26.29
N ILE A 423 -25.36 0.96 -26.28
CA ILE A 423 -24.50 -0.20 -26.03
C ILE A 423 -24.25 -0.32 -24.52
N HIS A 424 -24.61 -1.48 -23.96
CA HIS A 424 -24.44 -1.78 -22.55
C HIS A 424 -23.19 -2.63 -22.32
N PHE A 425 -22.23 -2.10 -21.56
CA PHE A 425 -21.03 -2.81 -21.15
C PHE A 425 -21.19 -3.37 -19.75
N ILE A 426 -20.85 -4.65 -19.55
CA ILE A 426 -20.87 -5.25 -18.22
C ILE A 426 -19.73 -4.69 -17.36
N HIS A 427 -19.97 -4.56 -16.05
CA HIS A 427 -18.91 -4.22 -15.12
C HIS A 427 -17.81 -5.30 -15.15
N VAL A 428 -16.54 -4.91 -15.27
CA VAL A 428 -15.39 -5.83 -15.32
C VAL A 428 -15.37 -6.77 -14.10
N GLY A 429 -15.70 -6.26 -12.90
CA GLY A 429 -15.78 -7.09 -11.70
C GLY A 429 -16.84 -8.20 -11.78
N ARG A 430 -17.98 -7.93 -12.44
CA ARG A 430 -19.06 -8.90 -12.64
C ARG A 430 -18.72 -9.90 -13.75
N ALA A 431 -18.10 -9.45 -14.82
CA ALA A 431 -17.56 -10.35 -15.85
C ALA A 431 -16.56 -11.35 -15.25
N MET A 432 -15.69 -10.87 -14.35
CA MET A 432 -14.74 -11.73 -13.64
C MET A 432 -15.41 -12.69 -12.65
N SER A 433 -16.45 -12.27 -11.91
CA SER A 433 -17.14 -13.16 -10.97
C SER A 433 -17.97 -14.24 -11.65
N ARG A 434 -18.55 -13.95 -12.82
CA ARG A 434 -19.32 -14.91 -13.61
C ARG A 434 -18.46 -16.04 -14.16
N ASN A 435 -17.17 -15.79 -14.38
CA ASN A 435 -16.23 -16.82 -14.83
C ASN A 435 -14.88 -16.77 -14.08
N PRO A 436 -14.84 -17.28 -12.83
CA PRO A 436 -13.69 -17.14 -11.94
C PRO A 436 -12.41 -17.81 -12.45
N TRP A 437 -12.54 -18.86 -13.26
CA TRP A 437 -11.37 -19.55 -13.81
C TRP A 437 -10.70 -18.72 -14.88
N TRP A 438 -11.49 -18.15 -15.81
CA TRP A 438 -11.00 -17.22 -16.81
C TRP A 438 -10.43 -15.94 -16.20
N SER A 439 -11.02 -15.43 -15.13
CA SER A 439 -10.49 -14.26 -14.43
C SER A 439 -9.15 -14.53 -13.75
N ARG A 440 -8.97 -15.71 -13.13
CA ARG A 440 -7.70 -16.12 -12.53
C ARG A 440 -6.62 -16.34 -13.60
N LEU A 441 -6.97 -16.99 -14.70
CA LEU A 441 -6.06 -17.19 -15.83
C LEU A 441 -5.63 -15.84 -16.44
N ALA A 442 -6.58 -14.95 -16.73
CA ALA A 442 -6.29 -13.61 -17.23
C ALA A 442 -5.43 -12.80 -16.26
N GLY A 443 -5.72 -12.89 -14.95
CA GLY A 443 -4.92 -12.27 -13.90
C GLY A 443 -3.48 -12.79 -13.84
N LEU A 444 -3.28 -14.12 -13.90
CA LEU A 444 -1.96 -14.73 -13.92
C LEU A 444 -1.16 -14.34 -15.16
N ILE A 445 -1.80 -14.37 -16.34
CA ILE A 445 -1.19 -13.93 -17.60
C ILE A 445 -0.77 -12.47 -17.49
N PHE A 446 -1.64 -11.59 -16.99
CA PHE A 446 -1.33 -10.18 -16.80
C PHE A 446 -0.14 -9.98 -15.85
N VAL A 447 -0.15 -10.63 -14.68
CA VAL A 447 0.94 -10.53 -13.69
C VAL A 447 2.27 -11.04 -14.25
N PHE A 448 2.26 -12.13 -15.01
CA PHE A 448 3.45 -12.62 -15.68
C PHE A 448 3.94 -11.61 -16.74
N CYS A 449 3.02 -11.06 -17.53
CA CYS A 449 3.34 -10.14 -18.62
C CYS A 449 3.78 -8.74 -18.18
N VAL A 450 3.47 -8.32 -16.95
CA VAL A 450 3.99 -7.09 -16.34
C VAL A 450 5.53 -7.03 -16.38
N PHE A 451 6.20 -8.18 -16.26
CA PHE A 451 7.67 -8.25 -16.26
C PHE A 451 8.27 -8.55 -17.64
N THR A 452 7.44 -8.68 -18.69
CA THR A 452 7.90 -9.06 -20.02
C THR A 452 7.66 -7.93 -21.04
N PRO A 453 8.35 -7.95 -22.20
CA PRO A 453 8.06 -7.02 -23.29
C PRO A 453 6.69 -7.26 -23.95
N TYR A 454 5.87 -8.19 -23.44
CA TYR A 454 4.56 -8.52 -24.03
C TYR A 454 3.37 -7.78 -23.39
N LEU A 455 3.63 -6.88 -22.44
CA LEU A 455 2.60 -6.15 -21.71
C LEU A 455 1.62 -5.41 -22.64
N GLY A 456 2.14 -4.77 -23.69
CA GLY A 456 1.32 -4.00 -24.63
C GLY A 456 0.34 -4.87 -25.41
N GLN A 457 0.80 -6.00 -25.98
CA GLN A 457 -0.05 -6.89 -26.78
C GLN A 457 -1.12 -7.56 -25.91
N VAL A 458 -0.75 -8.01 -24.71
CA VAL A 458 -1.68 -8.66 -23.78
C VAL A 458 -2.74 -7.67 -23.30
N SER A 459 -2.34 -6.45 -22.95
CA SER A 459 -3.27 -5.40 -22.54
C SER A 459 -4.24 -5.03 -23.66
N LEU A 460 -3.74 -4.87 -24.88
CA LEU A 460 -4.57 -4.61 -26.04
C LEU A 460 -5.56 -5.77 -26.28
N GLY A 461 -5.09 -7.01 -26.19
CA GLY A 461 -5.94 -8.21 -26.33
C GLY A 461 -7.08 -8.22 -25.32
N PHE A 462 -6.80 -7.95 -24.04
CA PHE A 462 -7.84 -7.86 -23.02
C PHE A 462 -8.84 -6.73 -23.29
N MET A 463 -8.36 -5.56 -23.72
CA MET A 463 -9.25 -4.43 -24.03
C MET A 463 -10.10 -4.70 -25.28
N MET A 464 -9.56 -5.39 -26.29
CA MET A 464 -10.33 -5.81 -27.47
C MET A 464 -11.44 -6.80 -27.10
N VAL A 465 -11.13 -7.79 -26.24
CA VAL A 465 -12.15 -8.70 -25.70
C VAL A 465 -13.22 -7.92 -24.92
N TYR A 466 -12.81 -6.92 -24.13
CA TYR A 466 -13.75 -6.09 -23.37
C TYR A 466 -14.63 -5.21 -24.27
N VAL A 467 -14.08 -4.62 -25.32
CA VAL A 467 -14.82 -3.87 -26.36
C VAL A 467 -15.87 -4.76 -27.03
N LEU A 468 -15.54 -6.03 -27.31
CA LEU A 468 -16.45 -6.99 -27.95
C LEU A 468 -17.46 -7.61 -26.98
N SER A 469 -17.29 -7.42 -25.67
CA SER A 469 -18.17 -8.00 -24.65
C SER A 469 -19.66 -7.70 -24.85
N PRO A 470 -20.10 -6.51 -25.32
CA PRO A 470 -21.53 -6.26 -25.55
C PRO A 470 -22.16 -7.18 -26.60
N LEU A 471 -21.41 -7.69 -27.59
CA LEU A 471 -21.95 -8.61 -28.60
C LEU A 471 -22.42 -9.93 -28.00
N ILE A 472 -21.76 -10.37 -26.93
CA ILE A 472 -22.11 -11.58 -26.17
C ILE A 472 -23.17 -11.25 -25.12
N THR A 473 -23.07 -10.07 -24.50
CA THR A 473 -23.90 -9.67 -23.35
C THR A 473 -25.26 -9.08 -23.76
N TRP A 474 -25.45 -8.65 -25.02
CA TRP A 474 -26.72 -8.16 -25.56
C TRP A 474 -27.87 -9.17 -25.45
N ARG A 475 -27.55 -10.46 -25.30
CA ARG A 475 -28.53 -11.54 -25.15
C ARG A 475 -29.09 -11.68 -23.72
N ILE A 476 -28.58 -10.93 -22.75
CA ILE A 476 -28.99 -11.01 -21.34
C ILE A 476 -29.95 -9.85 -21.05
N HIS A 477 -31.18 -10.15 -20.64
CA HIS A 477 -32.14 -9.11 -20.31
C HIS A 477 -31.70 -8.34 -19.04
N PRO A 478 -31.81 -6.99 -19.01
CA PRO A 478 -31.42 -6.17 -17.86
C PRO A 478 -32.11 -6.58 -16.55
N GLU A 479 -33.32 -7.13 -16.64
CA GLU A 479 -34.11 -7.60 -15.50
C GLU A 479 -33.54 -8.88 -14.86
N GLU A 480 -32.99 -9.79 -15.67
CA GLU A 480 -32.30 -11.00 -15.16
C GLU A 480 -31.01 -10.62 -14.44
N ALA A 481 -30.27 -9.66 -14.99
CA ALA A 481 -29.06 -9.14 -14.37
C ALA A 481 -29.31 -8.28 -13.12
N ALA A 482 -30.50 -7.69 -12.98
CA ALA A 482 -30.92 -6.99 -11.77
C ALA A 482 -31.30 -7.95 -10.64
N ARG A 483 -31.85 -9.13 -10.97
CA ARG A 483 -32.20 -10.20 -10.00
C ARG A 483 -30.98 -10.89 -9.39
N GLU A 484 -29.85 -10.97 -10.10
CA GLU A 484 -28.59 -11.50 -9.56
C GLU A 484 -27.98 -10.65 -8.42
N ASN A 485 -28.44 -9.41 -8.20
CA ASN A 485 -27.93 -8.54 -7.12
C ASN A 485 -28.51 -8.85 -5.73
N SER A 486 -29.51 -9.73 -5.59
CA SER A 486 -30.19 -9.99 -4.30
C SER A 486 -29.63 -11.17 -3.49
N ASN A 487 -28.52 -11.78 -3.92
CA ASN A 487 -27.87 -12.90 -3.22
C ASN A 487 -26.45 -12.57 -2.76
#